data_AF-K7WZ13-F1
#
_entry.id   AF-K7WZ13-F1
#
_cell.length_a   1.000
_cell.length_b   1.000
_cell.length_c   1.000
_cell.angle_alpha   90.00
_cell.angle_beta   90.00
_cell.angle_gamma   90.00
#
_symmetry.space_group_name_H-M   'P 1'
#
loop_
_entity.id
_entity.type
_entity.pdbx_description
1 polymer ?
#
loop_
_entity_poly.entity_id
_entity_poly.type
_entity_poly.pdbx_seq_one_letter_code
_entity_poly.pdbx_strand_id
1 'polypeptide(L)'
;KHAFEIIHLLTGENPLQVLVTAIINSGPREDSTRIGRAGTVRRQAVDVSPLRRVNQAIWLLCTGAREAAFRNIKTIAECVADE
;
A
#
# COMPACT_ATOMS: atom_id res chain seq x y z
N LYS A 1 -1.72 -16.67 -3.43
CA LYS A 1 -1.27 -17.92 -2.78
C LYS A 1 0.25 -18.03 -2.80
N HIS A 2 0.90 -18.03 -3.97
CA HIS A 2 2.37 -18.10 -4.07
C HIS A 2 3.12 -16.99 -3.32
N ALA A 3 2.63 -15.74 -3.33
CA ALA A 3 3.25 -14.66 -2.55
C ALA A 3 3.29 -14.97 -1.03
N PHE A 4 2.22 -15.56 -0.46
CA PHE A 4 2.21 -15.94 0.95
C PHE A 4 3.13 -17.12 1.26
N GLU A 5 3.32 -18.04 0.32
CA GLU A 5 4.31 -19.12 0.45
C GLU A 5 5.73 -18.54 0.48
N ILE A 6 6.03 -17.57 -0.39
CA ILE A 6 7.33 -16.86 -0.43
C ILE A 6 7.57 -16.09 0.87
N ILE A 7 6.59 -15.31 1.33
CA ILE A 7 6.69 -14.56 2.59
C ILE A 7 6.95 -15.50 3.77
N HIS A 8 6.21 -16.63 3.84
CA HIS A 8 6.38 -17.60 4.91
C HIS A 8 7.78 -18.23 4.90
N LEU A 9 8.31 -18.57 3.72
CA LEU A 9 9.65 -19.16 3.57
C LEU A 9 10.76 -18.16 3.91
N LEU A 10 10.57 -16.87 3.62
CA LEU A 10 11.57 -15.82 3.89
C LEU A 10 11.58 -15.39 5.36
N THR A 11 10.40 -15.20 5.96
CA THR A 11 10.26 -14.64 7.32
C THR A 11 10.15 -15.70 8.40
N GLY A 12 9.68 -16.90 8.06
CA GLY A 12 9.32 -17.95 9.03
C GLY A 12 8.06 -17.64 9.85
N GLU A 13 7.41 -16.49 9.61
CA GLU A 13 6.21 -16.07 10.33
C GLU A 13 4.93 -16.42 9.57
N ASN A 14 3.78 -16.23 10.22
CA ASN A 14 2.49 -16.38 9.55
C ASN A 14 2.32 -15.24 8.51
N PRO A 15 2.21 -15.54 7.20
CA PRO A 15 2.14 -14.53 6.16
C PRO A 15 0.91 -13.61 6.29
N LEU A 16 -0.16 -14.06 6.94
CA LEU A 16 -1.32 -13.19 7.23
C LEU A 16 -0.99 -12.09 8.23
N GLN A 17 -0.16 -12.38 9.24
CA GLN A 17 0.27 -11.40 10.23
C GLN A 17 1.18 -10.35 9.59
N VAL A 18 2.08 -10.79 8.70
CA VAL A 18 2.95 -9.89 7.92
C VAL A 18 2.11 -8.95 7.07
N LEU A 19 1.10 -9.48 6.36
CA LEU A 19 0.19 -8.66 5.54
C LEU A 19 -0.57 -7.61 6.38
N VAL A 20 -1.09 -8.00 7.54
CA VAL A 20 -1.80 -7.06 8.44
C VAL A 20 -0.85 -5.95 8.89
N THR A 21 0.38 -6.31 9.24
CA THR A 21 1.41 -5.35 9.66
C THR A 21 1.79 -4.39 8.53
N ALA A 22 1.92 -4.90 7.30
CA ALA A 22 2.15 -4.08 6.11
C ALA A 22 1.00 -3.07 5.89
N ILE A 23 -0.27 -3.51 5.94
CA ILE A 23 -1.42 -2.61 5.77
C ILE A 23 -1.46 -1.51 6.84
N ILE A 24 -1.15 -1.85 8.10
CA ILE A 24 -1.11 -0.89 9.20
C ILE A 24 -0.03 0.18 8.95
N ASN A 25 1.11 -0.20 8.43
CA ASN A 25 2.25 0.70 8.23
C ASN A 25 2.14 1.53 6.94
N SER A 26 1.51 1.01 5.89
CA SER A 26 1.44 1.68 4.58
C SER A 26 0.33 2.73 4.47
N GLY A 27 -0.70 2.66 5.33
CA GLY A 27 -1.84 3.57 5.26
C GLY A 27 -1.54 4.97 5.84
N PRO A 28 -1.63 6.07 5.06
CA PRO A 28 -1.41 7.42 5.55
C PRO A 28 -2.48 7.83 6.56
N ARG A 29 -2.07 8.57 7.60
CA ARG A 29 -2.98 9.07 8.66
C ARG A 29 -3.52 10.46 8.36
N GLU A 30 -2.77 11.25 7.60
CA GLU A 30 -3.12 12.60 7.17
C GLU A 30 -3.07 12.66 5.64
N ASP A 31 -3.98 13.44 5.05
CA ASP A 31 -4.00 13.75 3.62
C ASP A 31 -4.24 15.26 3.43
N SER A 32 -3.97 15.78 2.23
CA SER A 32 -4.21 17.18 1.91
C SER A 32 -5.39 17.32 0.95
N THR A 33 -6.41 18.07 1.35
CA THR A 33 -7.54 18.38 0.46
C THR A 33 -7.36 19.73 -0.19
N ARG A 34 -7.68 19.78 -1.49
CA ARG A 34 -7.73 21.00 -2.27
C ARG A 34 -9.02 21.74 -1.92
N ILE A 35 -8.92 22.83 -1.16
CA ILE A 35 -10.07 23.65 -0.74
C ILE A 35 -9.95 25.03 -1.35
N GLY A 36 -11.03 25.51 -1.98
CA GLY A 36 -11.07 26.81 -2.63
C GLY A 36 -12.39 27.10 -3.31
N ARG A 37 -12.70 28.39 -3.50
CA ARG A 37 -13.83 28.88 -4.30
C ARG A 37 -13.34 30.01 -5.19
N ALA A 38 -13.97 30.16 -6.37
CA ALA A 38 -13.76 31.30 -7.28
C ALA A 38 -12.29 31.56 -7.67
N GLY A 39 -11.56 30.53 -8.10
CA GLY A 39 -10.24 30.69 -8.74
C GLY A 39 -9.03 30.72 -7.80
N THR A 40 -9.23 30.76 -6.49
CA THR A 40 -8.15 30.57 -5.51
C THR A 40 -8.22 29.18 -4.91
N VAL A 41 -7.05 28.56 -4.75
CA VAL A 41 -6.92 27.21 -4.19
C VAL A 41 -5.87 27.21 -3.10
N ARG A 42 -6.20 26.61 -1.96
CA ARG A 42 -5.25 26.24 -0.93
C ARG A 42 -5.33 24.74 -0.63
N ARG A 43 -4.27 24.18 -0.07
CA ARG A 43 -4.29 22.81 0.48
C ARG A 43 -4.47 22.90 1.99
N GLN A 44 -5.36 22.09 2.52
CA GLN A 44 -5.59 21.96 3.95
C GLN A 44 -5.34 20.52 4.37
N ALA A 45 -4.59 20.33 5.47
CA ALA A 45 -4.41 19.02 6.07
C ALA A 45 -5.75 18.55 6.66
N VAL A 46 -6.09 17.29 6.38
CA VAL A 46 -7.28 16.61 6.89
C VAL A 46 -6.91 15.21 7.35
N ASP A 47 -7.60 14.74 8.39
CA ASP A 47 -7.46 13.36 8.85
C ASP A 47 -8.11 12.38 7.87
N VAL A 48 -7.53 11.18 7.77
CA VAL A 48 -8.04 10.11 6.90
C VAL A 48 -8.91 9.14 7.71
N SER A 49 -10.08 8.78 7.18
CA SER A 49 -10.94 7.78 7.83
C SER A 49 -10.26 6.40 7.88
N PRO A 50 -10.53 5.56 8.90
CA PRO A 50 -9.90 4.24 9.02
C PRO A 50 -10.08 3.36 7.78
N LEU A 51 -11.27 3.37 7.18
CA LEU A 51 -11.55 2.61 5.96
C LEU A 51 -10.75 3.14 4.77
N ARG A 52 -10.65 4.47 4.61
CA ARG A 52 -9.88 5.07 3.52
C ARG A 52 -8.39 4.77 3.66
N ARG A 53 -7.88 4.76 4.90
CA ARG A 53 -6.48 4.38 5.20
C ARG A 53 -6.16 2.96 4.75
N VAL A 54 -7.03 1.99 5.05
CA VAL A 54 -6.86 0.59 4.61
C VAL A 54 -6.95 0.47 3.08
N ASN A 55 -7.95 1.08 2.46
CA ASN A 55 -8.13 1.02 1.02
C ASN A 55 -6.92 1.63 0.27
N GLN A 56 -6.40 2.74 0.78
CA GLN A 56 -5.25 3.41 0.18
C GLN A 56 -3.95 2.64 0.39
N ALA A 57 -3.76 2.00 1.56
CA ALA A 57 -2.63 1.10 1.80
C ALA A 57 -2.59 -0.06 0.79
N ILE A 58 -3.72 -0.76 0.60
CA ILE A 58 -3.83 -1.88 -0.34
C ILE A 58 -3.55 -1.39 -1.77
N TRP A 59 -4.13 -0.26 -2.15
CA TRP A 59 -3.91 0.30 -3.48
C TRP A 59 -2.44 0.65 -3.75
N LEU A 60 -1.75 1.25 -2.78
CA LEU A 60 -0.33 1.60 -2.90
C LEU A 60 0.54 0.35 -3.04
N LEU A 61 0.34 -0.67 -2.19
CA LEU A 61 1.08 -1.94 -2.27
C LEU A 61 0.87 -2.64 -3.62
N CYS A 62 -0.38 -2.73 -4.10
CA CYS A 62 -0.65 -3.35 -5.40
C CYS A 62 -0.10 -2.54 -6.58
N THR A 63 -0.10 -1.21 -6.49
CA THR A 63 0.46 -0.34 -7.53
C THR A 63 1.97 -0.48 -7.61
N GLY A 64 2.66 -0.42 -6.47
CA GLY A 64 4.12 -0.60 -6.37
C GLY A 64 4.56 -1.95 -6.90
N ALA A 65 3.91 -3.04 -6.46
CA ALA A 65 4.22 -4.38 -6.94
C ALA A 65 4.00 -4.55 -8.46
N ARG A 66 2.96 -3.90 -9.02
CA ARG A 66 2.71 -3.94 -10.47
C ARG A 66 3.76 -3.16 -11.26
N GLU A 67 4.17 -2.00 -10.76
CA GLU A 67 5.20 -1.17 -11.39
C GLU A 67 6.58 -1.85 -11.31
N ALA A 68 6.91 -2.47 -10.17
CA ALA A 68 8.15 -3.21 -9.96
C ALA A 68 8.25 -4.48 -10.84
N ALA A 69 7.12 -5.13 -11.11
CA ALA A 69 7.05 -6.29 -12.00
C ALA A 69 7.10 -5.91 -13.49
N PHE A 70 6.74 -4.67 -13.84
CA PHE A 70 6.68 -4.26 -15.24
C PHE A 70 8.08 -4.19 -15.85
N ARG A 71 8.32 -4.99 -16.91
CA ARG A 71 9.62 -5.14 -17.59
C ARG A 71 10.74 -5.67 -16.69
N ASN A 72 10.40 -6.37 -15.61
CA ASN A 72 11.34 -7.03 -14.72
C ASN A 72 11.32 -8.56 -14.94
N ILE A 73 12.41 -9.22 -14.56
CA ILE A 73 12.53 -10.69 -14.61
C ILE A 73 11.78 -11.32 -13.43
N LYS A 74 11.72 -10.61 -12.29
CA LYS A 74 10.96 -11.05 -11.11
C LYS A 74 9.48 -11.24 -11.44
N THR A 75 8.90 -12.31 -10.91
CA THR A 75 7.47 -12.56 -11.07
C THR A 75 6.66 -11.60 -10.21
N ILE A 76 5.39 -11.37 -10.59
CA ILE A 76 4.50 -10.52 -9.78
C ILE A 76 4.29 -11.08 -8.37
N ALA A 77 4.39 -12.39 -8.17
CA ALA A 77 4.26 -13.01 -6.85
C ALA A 77 5.46 -12.70 -5.95
N GLU A 78 6.66 -12.62 -6.51
CA GLU A 78 7.87 -12.20 -5.80
C GLU A 78 7.85 -10.70 -5.53
N CYS A 79 7.45 -9.88 -6.51
CA CYS A 79 7.31 -8.43 -6.31
C CYS A 79 6.26 -8.08 -5.25
N VAL A 80 5.17 -8.85 -5.13
CA VAL A 80 4.18 -8.66 -4.05
C VAL A 80 4.70 -9.16 -2.70
N ALA A 81 5.64 -10.10 -2.68
CA ALA A 81 6.25 -10.59 -1.44
C ALA A 81 7.36 -9.67 -0.91
N ASP A 82 8.04 -8.96 -1.81
CA ASP A 82 9.08 -7.97 -1.49
C ASP A 82 8.51 -6.62 -0.98
N GLU A 83 7.24 -6.32 -1.30
CA GLU A 83 6.57 -5.03 -1.03
C GLU A 83 5.78 -5.00 0.29
#